data_AF-A0A2E7N0H9-F1
#
_entry.id   AF-A0A2E7N0H9-F1
#
_cell.length_a   1.000
_cell.length_b   1.000
_cell.length_c   1.000
_cell.angle_alpha   90.00
_cell.angle_beta   90.00
_cell.angle_gamma   90.00
#
_symmetry.space_group_name_H-M   'P 1'
#
loop_
_entity.id
_entity.type
_entity.pdbx_description
1 polymer ?
#
loop_
_entity_poly.entity_id
_entity_poly.type
_entity_poly.pdbx_seq_one_letter_code
_entity_poly.pdbx_strand_id
1 'polypeptide(L)'
;MAAVTRVNGLGHAHATLYSTANIGFAVIDAGASLAAKGGIGSTIEAIAQAVNPIALDSEGTAGLVNICYDASQTNAAGLQVIVRGLGTVDSIDLSSATVTEGGQFIVSA
;
A
#
# COMPACT_ATOMS: atom_id res chain seq x y z
N MET A 1 -23.07 7.61 -0.25
CA MET A 1 -22.93 8.39 1.00
C MET A 1 -23.75 7.70 2.08
N ALA A 2 -23.10 7.04 3.04
CA ALA A 2 -23.82 6.30 4.09
C ALA A 2 -24.49 7.30 5.06
N ALA A 3 -25.79 7.14 5.26
CA ALA A 3 -26.55 7.96 6.21
C ALA A 3 -26.13 7.61 7.64
N VAL A 4 -25.37 8.49 8.30
CA VAL A 4 -24.98 8.31 9.69
C VAL A 4 -26.20 8.59 10.57
N THR A 5 -26.78 7.55 11.17
CA THR A 5 -27.87 7.70 12.16
C THR A 5 -27.28 8.31 13.43
N ARG A 6 -27.58 9.60 13.67
CA ARG A 6 -27.05 10.34 14.82
C ARG A 6 -27.84 10.01 16.09
N VAL A 7 -27.54 8.87 16.71
CA VAL A 7 -27.79 8.63 18.15
C VAL A 7 -26.54 9.11 18.89
N ASN A 8 -26.69 9.66 20.10
CA ASN A 8 -25.58 10.18 20.94
C ASN A 8 -24.30 9.34 20.81
N GLY A 9 -23.36 9.79 19.97
CA GLY A 9 -22.21 9.02 19.53
C GLY A 9 -21.25 9.87 18.70
N LEU A 10 -19.96 9.60 18.84
CA LEU A 10 -18.88 10.31 18.14
C LEU A 10 -18.97 10.03 16.64
N GLY A 11 -19.03 11.09 15.81
CA GLY A 11 -19.14 10.97 14.36
C GLY A 11 -17.83 10.57 13.67
N HIS A 12 -16.68 11.03 14.19
CA HIS A 12 -15.35 10.66 13.74
C HIS A 12 -14.46 10.47 14.97
N ALA A 13 -13.75 9.34 15.04
CA ALA A 13 -12.86 8.99 16.13
C ALA A 13 -11.41 9.40 15.84
N HIS A 14 -10.67 9.76 16.88
CA HIS A 14 -9.23 9.97 16.80
C HIS A 14 -8.52 8.63 16.47
N ALA A 15 -7.40 8.70 15.75
CA ALA A 15 -6.60 7.55 15.32
C ALA A 15 -7.35 6.52 14.44
N THR A 16 -8.37 6.96 13.68
CA THR A 16 -9.05 6.13 12.68
C THR A 16 -8.87 6.74 11.29
N LEU A 17 -8.48 5.94 10.30
CA LEU A 17 -8.54 6.37 8.90
C LEU A 17 -9.97 6.31 8.38
N TYR A 18 -10.40 7.43 7.80
CA TYR A 18 -11.66 7.53 7.10
C TYR A 18 -11.40 7.79 5.62
N SER A 19 -12.04 7.00 4.76
CA SER A 19 -11.98 7.14 3.31
C SER A 19 -13.40 7.27 2.77
N THR A 20 -13.65 8.33 2.00
CA THR A 20 -14.99 8.62 1.44
C THR A 20 -15.20 7.99 0.06
N ALA A 21 -14.15 7.46 -0.55
CA ALA A 21 -14.13 6.94 -1.93
C ALA A 21 -13.62 5.50 -2.03
N ASN A 22 -13.78 4.71 -0.96
CA ASN A 22 -13.28 3.32 -0.89
C ASN A 22 -11.77 3.19 -1.17
N ILE A 23 -10.99 4.24 -0.91
CA ILE A 23 -9.53 4.20 -0.98
C ILE A 23 -9.01 3.47 0.27
N GLY A 24 -8.22 2.42 0.05
CA GLY A 24 -7.42 1.75 1.07
C GLY A 24 -5.98 2.26 1.06
N PHE A 25 -5.30 2.06 2.18
CA PHE A 25 -3.89 2.37 2.35
C PHE A 25 -3.18 1.09 2.77
N ALA A 26 -2.04 0.77 2.18
CA ALA A 26 -1.25 -0.39 2.58
C ALA A 26 0.25 -0.09 2.48
N VAL A 27 1.03 -0.86 3.23
CA VAL A 27 2.49 -0.86 3.16
C VAL A 27 2.92 -2.21 2.64
N ILE A 28 3.67 -2.21 1.53
CA ILE A 28 4.33 -3.39 0.97
C ILE A 28 5.75 -3.41 1.50
N ASP A 29 6.15 -4.51 2.13
CA ASP A 29 7.53 -4.79 2.54
C ASP A 29 8.14 -5.78 1.55
N ALA A 30 9.10 -5.31 0.76
CA ALA A 30 9.82 -6.11 -0.23
C ALA A 30 10.88 -7.03 0.40
N GLY A 31 11.16 -6.92 1.71
CA GLY A 31 12.16 -7.71 2.44
C GLY A 31 13.61 -7.35 2.13
N ALA A 32 13.86 -6.35 1.28
CA ALA A 32 15.17 -5.88 0.89
C ALA A 32 15.13 -4.40 0.48
N SER A 33 16.28 -3.71 0.56
CA SER A 33 16.37 -2.29 0.22
C SER A 33 16.01 -2.02 -1.25
N LEU A 34 15.16 -1.01 -1.47
CA LEU A 34 14.72 -0.55 -2.79
C LEU A 34 15.31 0.81 -3.19
N ALA A 35 16.24 1.38 -2.39
CA ALA A 35 16.74 2.74 -2.59
C ALA A 35 17.38 2.98 -3.98
N ALA A 36 17.89 1.94 -4.63
CA ALA A 36 18.48 2.00 -5.98
C ALA A 36 17.58 1.38 -7.06
N LYS A 37 16.31 1.11 -6.76
CA LYS A 37 15.39 0.29 -7.57
C LYS A 37 14.24 1.07 -8.20
N GLY A 38 14.45 2.38 -8.41
CA GLY A 38 13.49 3.29 -9.05
C GLY A 38 13.61 3.40 -10.58
N GLY A 39 14.52 2.64 -11.20
CA GLY A 39 14.71 2.67 -12.66
C GLY A 39 13.60 1.94 -13.43
N ILE A 40 13.52 2.20 -14.74
CA ILE A 40 12.64 1.46 -15.64
C ILE A 40 13.07 -0.03 -15.67
N GLY A 41 12.10 -0.93 -15.57
CA GLY A 41 12.24 -2.37 -15.42
C GLY A 41 12.64 -2.83 -14.01
N SER A 42 12.82 -1.92 -13.06
CA SER A 42 13.29 -2.24 -11.72
C SER A 42 12.13 -2.57 -10.76
N THR A 43 12.47 -3.01 -9.56
CA THR A 43 11.53 -3.61 -8.61
C THR A 43 10.38 -2.66 -8.24
N ILE A 44 10.63 -1.35 -8.06
CA ILE A 44 9.57 -0.39 -7.72
C ILE A 44 8.57 -0.25 -8.87
N GLU A 45 9.05 -0.17 -10.11
CA GLU A 45 8.15 -0.08 -11.27
C GLU A 45 7.34 -1.37 -11.44
N ALA A 46 7.97 -2.54 -11.30
CA ALA A 46 7.27 -3.82 -11.42
C ALA A 46 6.15 -3.95 -10.38
N ILE A 47 6.39 -3.54 -9.14
CA ILE A 47 5.36 -3.48 -8.09
C ILE A 47 4.25 -2.52 -8.52
N ALA A 48 4.59 -1.29 -8.93
CA ALA A 48 3.61 -0.28 -9.32
C ALA A 48 2.73 -0.74 -10.50
N GLN A 49 3.30 -1.38 -11.52
CA GLN A 49 2.55 -1.93 -12.65
C GLN A 49 1.62 -3.07 -12.23
N ALA A 50 2.07 -3.94 -11.32
CA ALA A 50 1.30 -5.09 -10.88
C ALA A 50 0.11 -4.73 -9.98
N VAL A 51 0.31 -3.77 -9.06
CA VAL A 51 -0.73 -3.37 -8.09
C VAL A 51 -1.57 -2.20 -8.56
N ASN A 52 -1.10 -1.44 -9.56
CA ASN A 52 -1.75 -0.26 -10.14
C ASN A 52 -2.30 0.71 -9.07
N PRO A 53 -1.42 1.28 -8.22
CA PRO A 53 -1.84 2.11 -7.10
C PRO A 53 -2.35 3.48 -7.58
N ILE A 54 -3.25 4.08 -6.80
CA ILE A 54 -3.74 5.46 -7.01
C ILE A 54 -2.63 6.47 -6.72
N ALA A 55 -1.85 6.20 -5.68
CA ALA A 55 -0.65 6.92 -5.31
C ALA A 55 0.34 5.95 -4.66
N LEU A 56 1.64 6.17 -4.84
CA LEU A 56 2.67 5.38 -4.20
C LEU A 56 3.81 6.27 -3.73
N ASP A 57 4.50 5.80 -2.70
CA ASP A 57 5.74 6.37 -2.23
C ASP A 57 6.66 5.28 -1.69
N SER A 58 7.95 5.39 -1.98
CA SER A 58 8.98 4.43 -1.55
C SER A 58 10.18 5.23 -1.09
N GLU A 59 10.42 5.24 0.21
CA GLU A 59 11.49 6.01 0.84
C GLU A 59 12.37 5.16 1.75
N GLY A 60 13.58 5.67 2.01
CA GLY A 60 14.55 5.03 2.89
C GLY A 60 15.13 3.73 2.34
N THR A 61 15.69 2.92 3.24
CA THR A 61 16.40 1.66 2.91
C THR A 61 15.69 0.41 3.44
N ALA A 62 14.55 0.59 4.10
CA ALA A 62 13.77 -0.51 4.67
C ALA A 62 13.04 -1.34 3.60
N GLY A 63 12.98 -0.88 2.35
CA GLY A 63 12.30 -1.61 1.27
C GLY A 63 10.77 -1.53 1.35
N LEU A 64 10.26 -0.47 1.98
CA LEU A 64 8.84 -0.25 2.15
C LEU A 64 8.30 0.60 1.01
N VAL A 65 7.18 0.16 0.43
CA VAL A 65 6.41 0.91 -0.56
C VAL A 65 5.02 1.17 0.02
N ASN A 66 4.76 2.43 0.34
CA ASN A 66 3.46 2.90 0.81
C ASN A 66 2.56 3.12 -0.41
N ILE A 67 1.35 2.59 -0.39
CA ILE A 67 0.41 2.71 -1.50
C ILE A 67 -0.99 3.12 -1.04
N CYS A 68 -1.65 3.90 -1.88
CA CYS A 68 -3.10 4.10 -1.88
C CYS A 68 -3.69 3.22 -3.00
N TYR A 69 -4.73 2.44 -2.70
CA TYR A 69 -5.32 1.52 -3.67
C TYR A 69 -6.86 1.57 -3.62
N ASP A 70 -7.51 1.05 -4.66
CA ASP A 70 -8.97 0.87 -4.65
C ASP A 70 -9.35 -0.35 -3.80
N ALA A 71 -9.85 -0.10 -2.59
CA ALA A 71 -10.27 -1.15 -1.65
C ALA A 71 -11.68 -1.68 -1.93
N SER A 72 -12.31 -1.30 -3.05
CA SER A 72 -13.61 -1.87 -3.44
C SER A 72 -13.49 -3.30 -4.00
N GLN A 73 -12.34 -3.65 -4.60
CA GLN A 73 -12.13 -4.92 -5.29
C GLN A 73 -11.04 -5.81 -4.66
N THR A 74 -10.20 -5.25 -3.79
CA THR A 74 -9.07 -5.96 -3.19
C THR A 74 -8.80 -5.48 -1.77
N ASN A 75 -7.84 -6.14 -1.12
CA ASN A 75 -7.33 -5.82 0.22
C ASN A 75 -5.83 -6.18 0.28
N ALA A 76 -5.19 -5.92 1.43
CA ALA A 76 -3.77 -6.23 1.63
C ALA A 76 -3.42 -7.69 1.32
N ALA A 77 -4.26 -8.66 1.68
CA ALA A 77 -4.00 -10.07 1.38
C ALA A 77 -4.01 -10.36 -0.13
N GLY A 78 -4.96 -9.79 -0.88
CA GLY A 78 -5.01 -9.89 -2.34
C GLY A 78 -3.80 -9.23 -3.00
N LEU A 79 -3.43 -8.04 -2.56
CA LEU A 79 -2.23 -7.35 -3.01
C LEU A 79 -0.95 -8.15 -2.72
N GLN A 80 -0.87 -8.79 -1.55
CA GLN A 80 0.26 -9.64 -1.20
C GLN A 80 0.43 -10.82 -2.16
N VAL A 81 -0.67 -11.45 -2.58
CA VAL A 81 -0.61 -12.53 -3.58
C VAL A 81 -0.07 -12.01 -4.91
N ILE A 82 -0.52 -10.82 -5.34
CA ILE A 82 -0.04 -10.19 -6.58
C ILE A 82 1.46 -9.90 -6.51
N VAL A 83 1.92 -9.23 -5.45
CA VAL A 83 3.33 -8.86 -5.26
C VAL A 83 4.22 -10.10 -5.22
N ARG A 84 3.82 -11.15 -4.49
CA ARG A 84 4.57 -12.41 -4.44
C ARG A 84 4.61 -13.14 -5.78
N GLY A 85 3.55 -13.00 -6.57
CA GLY A 85 3.46 -13.54 -7.92
C GLY A 85 4.51 -13.00 -8.89
N LEU A 86 5.12 -11.86 -8.59
CA LEU A 86 6.23 -11.30 -9.37
C LEU A 86 7.54 -12.11 -9.23
N GLY A 87 7.69 -12.89 -8.16
CA GLY A 87 8.90 -13.66 -7.88
C GLY A 87 10.12 -12.75 -7.71
N THR A 88 11.20 -13.03 -8.45
CA THR A 88 12.43 -12.23 -8.39
C THR A 88 12.44 -11.18 -9.49
N VAL A 89 12.58 -9.91 -9.13
CA VAL A 89 12.68 -8.77 -10.06
C VAL A 89 13.91 -7.95 -9.72
N ASP A 90 14.78 -7.72 -10.70
CA ASP A 90 16.01 -6.93 -10.56
C ASP A 90 16.83 -7.31 -9.30
N SER A 91 17.02 -8.61 -9.11
CA SER A 91 17.73 -9.24 -7.98
C SER A 91 17.05 -9.11 -6.61
N ILE A 92 15.81 -8.63 -6.54
CA ILE A 92 15.01 -8.61 -5.31
C ILE A 92 13.99 -9.75 -5.36
N ASP A 93 14.02 -10.63 -4.37
CA ASP A 93 13.04 -11.72 -4.22
C ASP A 93 11.80 -11.24 -3.46
N LEU A 94 10.67 -11.16 -4.16
CA LEU A 94 9.39 -10.73 -3.60
C LEU A 94 8.52 -11.92 -3.14
N SER A 95 8.98 -13.17 -3.26
CA SER A 95 8.18 -14.35 -2.90
C SER A 95 7.78 -14.39 -1.43
N SER A 96 8.57 -13.75 -0.56
CA SER A 96 8.29 -13.57 0.87
C SER A 96 7.75 -12.19 1.25
N ALA A 97 7.48 -11.31 0.28
CA ALA A 97 7.01 -9.95 0.56
C ALA A 97 5.74 -9.95 1.42
N THR A 98 5.58 -8.97 2.29
CA THR A 98 4.38 -8.83 3.13
C THR A 98 3.64 -7.55 2.77
N VAL A 99 2.31 -7.57 2.88
CA VAL A 99 1.49 -6.38 2.67
C VAL A 99 0.58 -6.21 3.87
N THR A 100 0.61 -5.02 4.48
CA THR A 100 -0.12 -4.71 5.70
C THR A 100 -1.03 -3.51 5.47
N GLU A 101 -2.28 -3.58 5.95
CA GLU A 101 -3.19 -2.43 5.91
C GLU A 101 -2.64 -1.26 6.73
N GLY A 102 -2.82 -0.05 6.21
CA GLY A 102 -2.35 1.18 6.82
C GLY A 102 -3.20 1.58 8.03
N GLY A 103 -2.54 1.89 9.14
CA GLY A 103 -3.16 2.43 10.36
C GLY A 103 -3.04 3.95 10.51
N GLN A 104 -2.23 4.61 9.66
CA GLN A 104 -2.11 6.07 9.60
C GLN A 104 -1.84 6.55 8.16
N PHE A 105 -2.14 7.81 7.87
CA PHE A 105 -1.70 8.52 6.66
C PHE A 105 -0.96 9.80 7.08
N ILE A 106 0.32 9.90 6.73
CA ILE A 106 1.20 11.03 7.10
C ILE A 106 1.74 11.65 5.82
N VAL A 107 1.69 12.98 5.74
CA VAL A 107 2.34 13.78 4.69
C VAL A 107 3.27 14.77 5.38
N SER A 108 4.57 14.65 5.15
CA SER A 108 5.60 15.52 5.75
C SER A 108 6.45 16.19 4.67
N ALA A 109 7.06 17.33 5.03
CA ALA A 109 7.93 18.14 4.17
C ALA A 109 9.38 18.09 4.66
#